data_AF-A0A699WJZ0-F1
#
_entry.id   AF-A0A699WJZ0-F1
#
_cell.length_a   1.000
_cell.length_b   1.000
_cell.length_c   1.000
_cell.angle_alpha   90.00
_cell.angle_beta   90.00
_cell.angle_gamma   90.00
#
_symmetry.space_group_name_H-M   'P 1'
#
loop_
_entity.id
_entity.type
_entity.pdbx_description
1 polymer ?
#
loop_
_entity_poly.entity_id
_entity_poly.type
_entity_poly.pdbx_seq_one_letter_code
_entity_poly.pdbx_strand_id
1 'polypeptide(L)'
;ADHLLGREDSPYWDDVKTPQKEDKPAILARSLAAAISAGESQLGADHKAWQWGKLHQYTWTSQSAQLKAAIGGSKASVIKGPMAAGGDHTTLNASGFHWGQDFNAAVIPAMRMIVDFAQLEPMMAQNAAGQS
;
A
#
# COMPACT_ATOMS: atom_id res chain seq x y z
N ALA A 1 0.76 4.17 17.01
CA ALA A 1 0.70 2.82 17.61
C ALA A 1 0.27 2.86 19.08
N ASP A 2 0.68 3.88 19.85
CA ASP A 2 0.36 4.03 21.29
C ASP A 2 -1.13 3.91 21.61
N HIS A 3 -1.99 4.56 20.82
CA HIS A 3 -3.43 4.53 21.03
C HIS A 3 -4.15 3.23 20.66
N LEU A 4 -3.50 2.26 19.99
CA LEU A 4 -4.14 0.99 19.61
C LEU A 4 -3.67 -0.12 20.55
N LEU A 5 -2.41 -0.56 20.42
CA LEU A 5 -1.95 -1.79 21.08
C LEU A 5 -1.48 -1.59 22.52
N GLY A 6 -1.01 -0.39 22.87
CA GLY A 6 -0.48 -0.08 24.19
C GLY A 6 -1.53 0.20 25.27
N ARG A 7 -2.79 0.38 24.87
CA ARG A 7 -3.91 0.70 25.76
C ARG A 7 -4.99 -0.36 25.68
N GLU A 8 -5.28 -0.99 26.81
CA GLU A 8 -6.40 -1.93 26.95
C GLU A 8 -7.76 -1.21 26.86
N ASP A 9 -7.82 0.08 27.19
CA ASP A 9 -9.02 0.92 27.17
C ASP A 9 -9.19 1.74 25.88
N SER A 10 -8.50 1.37 24.79
CA SER A 10 -8.56 2.14 23.55
C SER A 10 -10.00 2.23 23.00
N PRO A 11 -10.44 3.41 22.53
CA PRO A 11 -11.76 3.56 21.90
C PRO A 11 -11.90 2.75 20.59
N TYR A 12 -10.79 2.26 20.02
CA TYR A 12 -10.84 1.38 18.85
C TYR A 12 -11.28 -0.06 19.16
N TRP A 13 -11.39 -0.41 20.45
CA TRP A 13 -11.82 -1.73 20.90
C TRP A 13 -13.33 -1.88 21.07
N ASP A 14 -14.09 -0.84 20.72
CA ASP A 14 -15.55 -0.81 20.83
C ASP A 14 -16.14 -0.17 19.57
N ASP A 15 -17.01 -0.87 18.86
CA ASP A 15 -17.74 -0.28 17.73
C ASP A 15 -19.05 0.32 18.23
N VAL A 16 -19.06 1.64 18.37
CA VAL A 16 -20.21 2.42 18.85
C VAL A 16 -21.49 2.26 18.02
N LYS A 17 -21.44 1.58 16.86
CA LYS A 17 -22.60 1.26 16.03
C LYS A 17 -23.29 -0.03 16.46
N THR A 18 -22.64 -0.87 17.27
CA THR A 18 -23.25 -2.08 17.81
C THR A 18 -23.90 -1.78 19.17
N PRO A 19 -24.99 -2.49 19.52
CA PRO A 19 -25.62 -2.29 20.83
C PRO A 19 -24.83 -2.92 21.98
N GLN A 20 -23.90 -3.84 21.68
CA GLN A 20 -23.13 -4.60 22.65
C GLN A 20 -21.71 -4.06 22.67
N LYS A 21 -21.24 -3.66 23.85
CA LYS A 21 -19.88 -3.20 24.02
C LYS A 21 -18.88 -4.33 23.76
N GLU A 22 -17.96 -4.13 22.82
CA GLU A 22 -16.91 -5.10 22.54
C GLU A 22 -15.64 -4.84 23.35
N ASP A 23 -14.74 -5.82 23.32
CA ASP A 23 -13.40 -5.74 23.89
C ASP A 23 -12.32 -5.97 22.81
N LYS A 24 -11.06 -5.72 23.19
CA LYS A 24 -9.90 -5.86 22.31
C LYS A 24 -9.83 -7.24 21.62
N PRO A 25 -9.96 -8.38 22.33
CA PRO A 25 -10.02 -9.69 21.69
C PRO A 25 -11.15 -9.82 20.65
N ALA A 26 -12.37 -9.37 20.97
CA ALA A 26 -13.50 -9.45 20.06
C ALA A 26 -13.25 -8.65 18.77
N ILE A 27 -12.73 -7.42 18.89
CA ILE A 27 -12.40 -6.59 17.72
C ILE A 27 -11.29 -7.22 16.88
N LEU A 28 -10.23 -7.72 17.50
CA LEU A 28 -9.13 -8.36 16.77
C LEU A 28 -9.61 -9.60 16.01
N ALA A 29 -10.44 -10.45 16.64
CA ALA A 29 -11.01 -11.61 15.98
C ALA A 29 -11.90 -11.23 14.79
N ARG A 30 -12.76 -10.21 14.97
CA ARG A 30 -13.62 -9.68 13.91
C ARG A 30 -12.82 -9.08 12.76
N SER A 31 -11.80 -8.28 13.07
CA SER A 31 -10.90 -7.68 12.07
C SER A 31 -10.13 -8.75 11.29
N LEU A 32 -9.64 -9.80 11.96
CA LEU A 32 -8.96 -10.90 11.29
C LEU A 32 -9.89 -11.66 10.34
N ALA A 33 -11.10 -12.00 10.79
CA ALA A 33 -12.09 -12.67 9.94
C ALA A 33 -12.43 -11.83 8.71
N ALA A 34 -12.68 -10.53 8.90
CA ALA A 34 -12.94 -9.60 7.80
C ALA A 34 -11.75 -9.48 6.84
N ALA A 35 -10.52 -9.46 7.36
CA ALA A 35 -9.30 -9.41 6.54
C ALA A 35 -9.13 -10.66 5.67
N ILE A 36 -9.42 -11.85 6.20
CA ILE A 36 -9.40 -13.10 5.41
C ILE A 36 -10.45 -13.05 4.31
N SER A 37 -11.70 -12.69 4.62
CA SER A 37 -12.76 -12.58 3.60
C SER A 37 -12.42 -11.55 2.52
N ALA A 38 -11.86 -10.39 2.91
CA ALA A 38 -11.42 -9.38 1.96
C ALA A 38 -10.24 -9.88 1.09
N GLY A 39 -9.31 -10.64 1.68
CA GLY A 39 -8.22 -11.29 0.97
C GLY A 39 -8.71 -12.31 -0.05
N GLU A 40 -9.63 -13.20 0.35
CA GLU A 40 -10.23 -14.21 -0.54
C GLU A 40 -10.96 -13.56 -1.71
N SER A 41 -11.70 -12.48 -1.46
CA SER A 41 -12.41 -11.73 -2.50
C SER A 41 -11.46 -11.09 -3.52
N GLN A 42 -10.25 -10.70 -3.12
CA GLN A 42 -9.31 -9.98 -4.00
C GLN A 42 -8.23 -10.88 -4.60
N LEU A 43 -7.88 -11.98 -3.92
CA LEU A 43 -6.74 -12.84 -4.25
C LEU A 43 -7.12 -14.30 -4.52
N GLY A 44 -8.37 -14.68 -4.26
CA GLY A 44 -8.90 -16.02 -4.41
C GLY A 44 -8.79 -16.88 -3.15
N ALA A 45 -9.45 -18.03 -3.17
CA ALA A 45 -9.57 -18.92 -2.01
C ALA A 45 -8.28 -19.70 -1.65
N ASP A 46 -7.34 -19.87 -2.59
CA ASP A 46 -6.06 -20.50 -2.28
C ASP A 46 -5.08 -19.50 -1.67
N HIS A 47 -5.02 -19.48 -0.33
CA HIS A 47 -4.16 -18.57 0.43
C HIS A 47 -2.67 -18.77 0.14
N LYS A 48 -2.25 -19.96 -0.30
CA LYS A 48 -0.84 -20.22 -0.65
C LYS A 48 -0.42 -19.53 -1.95
N ALA A 49 -1.39 -19.15 -2.79
CA ALA A 49 -1.17 -18.43 -4.04
C ALA A 49 -1.25 -16.89 -3.89
N TRP A 50 -1.49 -16.41 -2.67
CA TRP A 50 -1.55 -14.97 -2.38
C TRP A 50 -0.19 -14.33 -2.57
N GLN A 51 -0.19 -13.18 -3.23
CA GLN A 51 1.02 -12.40 -3.46
C GLN A 51 0.70 -10.94 -3.22
N TRP A 52 1.50 -10.27 -2.38
CA TRP A 52 1.31 -8.87 -2.05
C TRP A 52 1.22 -7.98 -3.29
N GLY A 53 2.09 -8.21 -4.28
CA GLY A 53 2.11 -7.47 -5.54
C GLY A 53 0.86 -7.61 -6.43
N LYS A 54 -0.09 -8.50 -6.08
CA LYS A 54 -1.42 -8.54 -6.73
C LYS A 54 -2.38 -7.48 -6.16
N LEU A 55 -2.24 -7.11 -4.89
CA LEU A 55 -2.95 -5.99 -4.26
C LEU A 55 -2.17 -4.69 -4.41
N HIS A 56 -0.86 -4.78 -4.21
CA HIS A 56 0.03 -3.64 -4.10
C HIS A 56 0.72 -3.38 -5.43
N GLN A 57 0.10 -2.49 -6.20
CA GLN A 57 0.52 -2.19 -7.56
C GLN A 57 0.69 -0.69 -7.73
N TYR A 58 1.63 -0.30 -8.58
CA TYR A 58 1.77 1.08 -9.02
C TYR A 58 1.44 1.17 -10.50
N THR A 59 0.76 2.27 -10.84
CA THR A 59 0.34 2.60 -12.20
C THR A 59 0.74 4.03 -12.49
N TRP A 60 1.50 4.24 -13.56
CA TRP A 60 1.90 5.57 -14.00
C TRP A 60 0.80 6.16 -14.87
N THR A 61 0.33 7.35 -14.51
CA THR A 61 -0.61 8.14 -15.30
C THR A 61 0.02 9.51 -15.60
N SER A 62 -0.33 10.13 -16.73
CA SER A 62 0.22 11.46 -17.04
C SER A 62 -0.37 12.51 -16.12
N GLN A 63 0.40 13.56 -15.82
CA GLN A 63 -0.10 14.70 -15.03
C GLN A 63 -1.31 15.38 -15.72
N SER A 64 -1.30 15.45 -17.05
CA SER A 64 -2.43 15.96 -17.83
C SER A 64 -3.68 15.08 -17.71
N ALA A 65 -3.50 13.76 -17.65
CA ALA A 65 -4.60 12.81 -17.49
C ALA A 65 -5.17 12.85 -16.05
N GLN A 66 -4.30 13.00 -15.05
CA GLN A 66 -4.69 13.22 -13.65
C GLN A 66 -5.50 14.51 -13.50
N LEU A 67 -5.03 15.62 -14.10
CA LEU A 67 -5.75 16.89 -14.08
C LEU A 67 -7.11 16.81 -14.77
N LYS A 68 -7.19 16.14 -15.94
CA LYS A 68 -8.46 15.91 -16.62
C LYS A 68 -9.45 15.11 -15.77
N ALA A 69 -8.99 14.05 -15.12
CA ALA A 69 -9.84 13.26 -14.23
C ALA A 69 -10.33 14.10 -13.02
N ALA A 70 -9.46 14.95 -12.47
CA ALA A 70 -9.80 15.81 -11.33
C ALA A 70 -10.87 16.87 -11.66
N ILE A 71 -10.99 17.30 -12.92
CA ILE A 71 -12.01 18.26 -13.38
C ILE A 71 -13.26 17.58 -13.97
N GLY A 72 -13.50 16.30 -13.67
CA GLY A 72 -14.68 15.56 -14.12
C GLY A 72 -14.59 15.00 -15.54
N GLY A 73 -13.39 14.98 -16.13
CA GLY A 73 -13.11 14.29 -17.38
C GLY A 73 -13.04 12.77 -17.22
N SER A 74 -12.74 12.07 -18.32
CA SER A 74 -12.52 10.62 -18.30
C SER A 74 -11.34 10.22 -17.41
N LYS A 75 -11.35 8.97 -16.93
CA LYS A 75 -10.26 8.41 -16.11
C LYS A 75 -8.91 8.63 -16.77
N ALA A 76 -7.90 8.93 -15.95
CA ALA A 76 -6.56 9.19 -16.42
C ALA A 76 -6.00 7.99 -17.20
N SER A 77 -5.54 8.22 -18.43
CA SER A 77 -4.88 7.18 -19.23
C SER A 77 -3.60 6.71 -18.56
N VAL A 78 -3.43 5.40 -18.50
CA VAL A 78 -2.23 4.74 -17.97
C VAL A 78 -1.10 4.83 -19.00
N ILE A 79 0.04 5.37 -18.58
CA ILE A 79 1.30 5.38 -19.34
C ILE A 79 2.04 4.06 -19.14
N LYS A 80 2.03 3.50 -17.92
CA LYS A 80 2.78 2.28 -17.59
C LYS A 80 2.14 1.54 -16.41
N GLY A 81 2.04 0.22 -16.50
CA GLY A 81 1.50 -0.65 -15.46
C GLY A 81 0.05 -1.10 -15.73
N PRO A 82 -0.60 -1.76 -14.75
CA PRO A 82 -0.15 -1.96 -13.37
C PRO A 82 1.08 -2.89 -13.27
N MET A 83 1.98 -2.60 -12.33
CA MET A 83 3.11 -3.47 -11.99
C MET A 83 3.11 -3.77 -10.49
N ALA A 84 3.43 -5.00 -10.13
CA ALA A 84 3.59 -5.43 -8.76
C ALA A 84 4.66 -4.60 -8.04
N ALA A 85 4.32 -4.06 -6.88
CA ALA A 85 5.25 -3.46 -5.93
C ALA A 85 5.41 -4.38 -4.71
N GLY A 86 6.64 -4.42 -4.19
CA GLY A 86 6.91 -4.92 -2.84
C GLY A 86 7.06 -3.77 -1.85
N GLY A 87 7.25 -4.10 -0.58
CA GLY A 87 7.39 -3.10 0.49
C GLY A 87 6.06 -2.52 0.96
N ASP A 88 6.16 -1.61 1.93
CA ASP A 88 5.05 -0.92 2.58
C ASP A 88 5.55 0.38 3.28
N HIS A 89 4.76 0.93 4.20
CA HIS A 89 5.07 2.12 5.00
C HIS A 89 6.28 1.98 5.94
N THR A 90 6.70 0.75 6.23
CA THR A 90 7.63 0.41 7.32
C THR A 90 8.84 -0.38 6.85
N THR A 91 8.84 -0.86 5.60
CA THR A 91 10.00 -1.55 5.01
C THR A 91 11.04 -0.58 4.45
N LEU A 92 12.29 -1.02 4.31
CA LEU A 92 13.37 -0.26 3.65
C LEU A 92 13.00 0.11 2.20
N ASN A 93 12.34 -0.80 1.49
CA ASN A 93 11.76 -0.52 0.19
C ASN A 93 10.44 0.24 0.36
N ALA A 94 10.50 1.51 0.76
CA ALA A 94 9.33 2.30 1.09
C ALA A 94 8.33 2.35 -0.08
N SER A 95 7.13 1.80 0.16
CA SER A 95 6.06 1.71 -0.84
C SER A 95 4.70 1.93 -0.17
N GLY A 96 4.41 3.16 0.21
CA GLY A 96 3.22 3.50 0.98
C GLY A 96 1.94 3.53 0.12
N PHE A 97 0.81 3.26 0.75
CA PHE A 97 -0.53 3.35 0.15
C PHE A 97 -1.47 4.20 1.04
N HIS A 98 -2.68 4.50 0.56
CA HIS A 98 -3.64 5.28 1.35
C HIS A 98 -4.43 4.38 2.29
N TRP A 99 -4.21 4.51 3.60
CA TRP A 99 -4.94 3.72 4.61
C TRP A 99 -6.45 3.92 4.50
N GLY A 100 -7.19 2.80 4.52
CA GLY A 100 -8.64 2.81 4.47
C GLY A 100 -9.25 3.04 3.08
N GLN A 101 -8.44 3.12 2.01
CA GLN A 101 -8.93 3.24 0.64
C GLN A 101 -8.66 1.96 -0.17
N ASP A 102 -7.40 1.77 -0.57
CA ASP A 102 -6.95 0.63 -1.34
C ASP A 102 -5.48 0.32 -1.01
N PHE A 103 -4.93 -0.68 -1.69
CA PHE A 103 -3.54 -1.09 -1.52
C PHE A 103 -2.64 -0.61 -2.65
N ASN A 104 -3.09 0.28 -3.54
CA ASN A 104 -2.22 0.77 -4.61
C ASN A 104 -1.04 1.56 -4.04
N ALA A 105 0.16 1.26 -4.51
CA ALA A 105 1.37 1.96 -4.12
C ALA A 105 1.27 3.43 -4.60
N ALA A 106 1.08 4.33 -3.64
CA ALA A 106 0.98 5.77 -3.84
C ALA A 106 2.35 6.45 -3.79
N VAL A 107 3.29 5.85 -3.06
CA VAL A 107 4.68 6.29 -2.96
C VAL A 107 5.57 5.14 -3.40
N ILE A 108 6.59 5.42 -4.21
CA ILE A 108 7.64 4.46 -4.57
C ILE A 108 9.01 5.15 -4.46
N PRO A 109 10.12 4.41 -4.28
CA PRO A 109 11.43 5.02 -4.21
C PRO A 109 11.79 5.66 -5.55
N ALA A 110 12.07 6.98 -5.53
CA ALA A 110 12.38 7.72 -6.74
C ALA A 110 13.69 7.25 -7.39
N MET A 111 14.71 6.97 -6.56
CA MET A 111 16.03 6.54 -6.99
C MET A 111 16.62 5.53 -6.00
N ARG A 112 17.42 4.60 -6.50
CA ARG A 112 18.35 3.78 -5.70
C ARG A 112 19.76 4.02 -6.20
N MET A 113 20.72 4.16 -5.28
CA MET A 113 22.10 4.50 -5.60
C MET A 113 23.06 3.69 -4.73
N ILE A 114 24.16 3.25 -5.32
CA ILE A 114 25.27 2.57 -4.66
C ILE A 114 26.57 3.32 -5.03
N VAL A 115 27.43 3.57 -4.05
CA VAL A 115 28.73 4.24 -4.25
C VAL A 115 29.85 3.37 -3.69
N ASP A 116 30.79 2.98 -4.56
CA ASP A 116 32.02 2.25 -4.21
C ASP A 116 33.23 3.19 -4.37
N PHE A 117 33.74 3.69 -3.24
CA PHE A 117 34.85 4.66 -3.22
C PHE A 117 36.21 4.08 -3.66
N ALA A 118 36.31 2.77 -3.91
CA ALA A 118 37.53 2.16 -4.44
C ALA A 118 37.64 2.24 -5.98
N GLN A 119 36.58 2.66 -6.69
CA GLN A 119 36.53 2.68 -8.15
C GLN A 119 36.72 4.09 -8.73
N LEU A 120 37.22 4.14 -9.96
CA LEU A 120 37.36 5.39 -10.73
C LEU A 120 36.00 6.00 -11.10
N GLU A 121 35.00 5.14 -11.40
CA GLU A 121 33.60 5.50 -11.63
C GLU A 121 32.74 4.91 -10.51
N PRO A 122 32.63 5.59 -9.36
CA PRO A 122 32.21 4.94 -8.12
C PRO A 122 30.70 4.75 -7.99
N MET A 123 29.88 5.37 -8.85
CA MET A 123 28.43 5.52 -8.62
C MET A 123 27.59 4.77 -9.65
N MET A 124 26.67 3.94 -9.15
CA MET A 124 25.57 3.35 -9.92
C MET A 124 24.24 3.85 -9.37
N ALA A 125 23.34 4.29 -10.25
CA ALA A 125 22.00 4.75 -9.86
C ALA A 125 20.92 4.28 -10.83
N GLN A 126 19.74 3.97 -10.30
CA GLN A 126 18.55 3.65 -11.07
C GLN A 126 17.40 4.55 -10.65
N ASN A 127 16.83 5.27 -11.62
CA ASN A 127 15.63 6.07 -11.45
C ASN A 127 14.39 5.23 -11.79
N ALA A 128 13.33 5.34 -10.98
CA ALA A 128 12.09 4.59 -11.18
C ALA A 128 11.38 4.89 -12.52
N ALA A 129 11.49 6.12 -13.03
CA ALA A 129 10.81 6.57 -14.25
C ALA A 129 11.65 6.46 -15.54
N GLY A 130 12.96 6.21 -15.42
CA GLY A 130 13.91 6.33 -16.54
C GLY A 130 14.52 7.73 -16.68
N GLN A 131 15.16 8.01 -17.82
CA GLN A 131 15.72 9.32 -18.19
C GLN A 131 15.02 9.82 -19.46
N SER A 132 14.86 11.15 -19.59
CA SER A 132 14.21 11.81 -20.72
C SER A 132 15.17 12.11 -21.87
#